data_AF-A0A495TDL8-F1
#
_entry.id   AF-A0A495TDL8-F1
#
_cell.length_a   1.000
_cell.length_b   1.000
_cell.length_c   1.000
_cell.angle_alpha   90.00
_cell.angle_beta   90.00
_cell.angle_gamma   90.00
#
_symmetry.space_group_name_H-M   'P 1'
#
loop_
_entity.id
_entity.type
_entity.pdbx_description
1 polymer ?
#
loop_
_entity_poly.entity_id
_entity_poly.type
_entity_poly.pdbx_seq_one_letter_code
_entity_poly.pdbx_strand_id
1 'polypeptide(L)'
;MVGGERLERGTTVESDTAGAADNVDQVTADTEGTEPTQGTGQVADDVDDAGRDGARRKDRAGLQLAAAVVLVAGVMAGLWGMGLLGTPPAEDEKPVACDAARPTDRPGYPALCAALNRPDLPALLGTPEDRVTTAHPAPIVFGNDVMVEVRLKSTVATLMDSNTSVEDMLGMPQFFAKPATVLGHPAATYWSNAMPLIPGPDAKAGPATRNLVVAQDPKAPGGRAYEFVVFRQDGRSPDEAALNRLAETILPTLPGWIPAP
;
A
#
# COMPACT_ATOMS: atom_id res chain seq x y z
N MET A 1 -6.92 66.53 23.91
CA MET A 1 -8.16 66.17 24.65
C MET A 1 -8.42 64.70 24.36
N VAL A 2 -8.18 63.84 25.35
CA VAL A 2 -9.20 63.05 26.10
C VAL A 2 -9.83 61.99 25.20
N GLY A 3 -9.82 60.68 25.46
CA GLY A 3 -9.34 59.79 26.53
C GLY A 3 -9.34 58.36 25.90
N GLY A 4 -8.65 57.34 26.37
CA GLY A 4 -8.44 56.97 27.77
C GLY A 4 -9.61 56.10 28.23
N GLU A 5 -9.69 54.83 27.80
CA GLU A 5 -10.45 53.82 28.54
C GLU A 5 -9.79 52.44 28.46
N ARG A 6 -9.56 51.93 29.66
CA ARG A 6 -8.90 50.70 30.08
C ARG A 6 -10.01 49.82 30.65
N LEU A 7 -10.14 48.59 30.18
CA LEU A 7 -10.92 47.56 30.85
C LEU A 7 -10.02 46.35 31.07
N GLU A 8 -9.65 46.16 32.34
CA GLU A 8 -9.02 44.95 32.88
C GLU A 8 -10.09 44.02 33.46
N ARG A 9 -9.71 42.74 33.62
CA ARG A 9 -10.37 41.59 34.27
C ARG A 9 -11.43 40.89 33.39
N GLY A 10 -11.37 39.59 33.15
CA GLY A 10 -10.58 38.51 33.73
C GLY A 10 -11.53 37.34 34.02
N THR A 11 -11.36 36.19 33.36
CA THR A 11 -11.70 34.88 33.91
C THR A 11 -10.95 33.81 33.11
N THR A 12 -9.88 33.30 33.71
CA THR A 12 -9.27 32.01 33.39
C THR A 12 -10.24 30.91 33.83
N VAL A 13 -10.50 29.92 32.98
CA VAL A 13 -11.02 28.62 33.42
C VAL A 13 -9.96 27.58 33.13
N GLU A 14 -9.10 27.47 34.13
CA GLU A 14 -8.31 26.29 34.44
C GLU A 14 -9.26 25.27 35.10
N SER A 15 -9.14 24.00 34.73
CA SER A 15 -9.80 22.90 35.44
C SER A 15 -8.83 21.73 35.48
N ASP A 16 -7.88 21.85 36.39
CA ASP A 16 -7.10 20.74 36.93
C ASP A 16 -7.72 20.32 38.27
N THR A 17 -7.95 19.01 38.43
CA THR A 17 -7.87 18.28 39.71
C THR A 17 -7.64 16.81 39.33
N ALA A 18 -6.41 16.29 39.36
CA ALA A 18 -5.65 15.77 40.51
C ALA A 18 -6.46 14.74 41.32
N GLY A 19 -5.99 13.54 41.68
CA GLY A 19 -4.70 12.85 41.59
C GLY A 19 -4.98 11.32 41.59
N ALA A 20 -4.04 10.40 41.80
CA ALA A 20 -2.76 10.48 42.47
C ALA A 20 -1.84 9.34 41.98
N ALA A 21 -0.55 9.57 42.18
CA ALA A 21 0.55 8.64 41.96
C ALA A 21 0.42 7.34 42.76
N ASP A 22 0.99 6.24 42.26
CA ASP A 22 2.26 5.79 42.82
C ASP A 22 3.03 4.88 41.86
N ASN A 23 4.32 4.85 42.09
CA ASN A 23 5.42 4.37 41.26
C ASN A 23 5.83 2.93 41.72
N VAL A 24 6.70 2.28 40.93
CA VAL A 24 7.51 1.10 41.34
C VAL A 24 6.70 -0.23 41.37
N ASP A 25 7.08 -1.36 40.78
CA ASP A 25 8.39 -2.01 40.72
C ASP A 25 8.45 -3.05 39.59
N GLN A 26 9.65 -3.23 39.06
CA GLN A 26 10.05 -4.34 38.21
C GLN A 26 10.60 -5.43 39.13
N VAL A 27 9.97 -6.62 39.18
CA VAL A 27 10.57 -7.78 39.88
C VAL A 27 10.47 -9.04 39.04
N THR A 28 11.62 -9.40 38.49
CA THR A 28 12.08 -10.75 38.17
C THR A 28 12.17 -11.61 39.44
N ALA A 29 11.75 -12.88 39.37
CA ALA A 29 12.31 -13.92 40.25
C ALA A 29 12.04 -15.33 39.71
N ASP A 30 13.06 -15.87 39.04
CA ASP A 30 13.58 -17.20 39.34
C ASP A 30 13.70 -17.41 40.86
N THR A 31 13.35 -18.59 41.36
CA THR A 31 14.27 -19.50 42.10
C THR A 31 13.49 -20.55 42.92
N GLU A 32 14.02 -21.76 42.79
CA GLU A 32 13.87 -23.03 43.51
C GLU A 32 13.26 -23.07 44.93
N GLY A 33 12.61 -24.21 45.20
CA GLY A 33 13.00 -25.07 46.33
C GLY A 33 11.91 -25.41 47.34
N THR A 34 11.48 -26.68 47.39
CA THR A 34 11.55 -27.60 48.57
C THR A 34 10.51 -28.74 48.46
N GLU A 35 11.03 -29.97 48.42
CA GLU A 35 10.43 -31.33 48.54
C GLU A 35 9.72 -31.59 49.90
N PRO A 36 9.14 -32.78 50.25
CA PRO A 36 9.30 -34.14 49.69
C PRO A 36 7.96 -34.91 49.48
N THR A 37 7.93 -36.11 48.86
CA THR A 37 7.91 -37.40 49.60
C THR A 37 7.88 -38.60 48.63
N GLN A 38 8.94 -39.41 48.71
CA GLN A 38 9.04 -40.88 48.65
C GLN A 38 8.36 -41.68 47.53
N GLY A 39 9.19 -42.40 46.77
CA GLY A 39 8.80 -43.52 45.92
C GLY A 39 10.04 -44.26 45.40
N THR A 40 10.56 -45.15 46.24
CA THR A 40 11.74 -46.03 46.10
C THR A 40 11.87 -46.80 44.78
N GLY A 41 13.11 -46.92 44.27
CA GLY A 41 13.49 -47.90 43.23
C GLY A 41 14.94 -47.73 42.76
N GLN A 42 15.83 -48.51 43.36
CA GLN A 42 17.29 -48.42 43.35
C GLN A 42 17.93 -49.36 42.30
N VAL A 43 18.93 -48.85 41.53
CA VAL A 43 20.30 -49.37 41.21
C VAL A 43 20.40 -50.84 40.70
N ALA A 44 21.15 -51.22 39.65
CA ALA A 44 22.58 -51.04 39.33
C ALA A 44 22.83 -51.64 37.92
N ASP A 45 23.68 -51.04 37.09
CA ASP A 45 25.10 -51.41 36.83
C ASP A 45 25.36 -52.50 35.77
N ASP A 46 25.98 -52.02 34.68
CA ASP A 46 27.30 -52.44 34.17
C ASP A 46 27.44 -53.62 33.17
N VAL A 47 28.51 -53.44 32.38
CA VAL A 47 29.35 -54.39 31.62
C VAL A 47 29.19 -54.45 30.10
N ASP A 48 30.23 -53.89 29.45
CA ASP A 48 30.71 -54.09 28.08
C ASP A 48 30.81 -55.57 27.64
N ASP A 49 30.59 -55.83 26.35
CA ASP A 49 31.38 -56.85 25.64
C ASP A 49 31.68 -56.41 24.20
N ALA A 50 32.97 -56.44 23.88
CA ALA A 50 33.52 -56.17 22.57
C ALA A 50 33.80 -57.49 21.85
N GLY A 51 33.10 -57.76 20.74
CA GLY A 51 33.24 -59.03 20.02
C GLY A 51 32.97 -58.93 18.53
N ARG A 52 33.96 -58.41 17.80
CA ARG A 52 34.31 -58.63 16.38
C ARG A 52 33.52 -59.75 15.65
N ASP A 53 32.84 -59.41 14.56
CA ASP A 53 33.00 -60.08 13.25
C ASP A 53 32.22 -59.40 12.12
N GLY A 54 32.86 -59.34 10.96
CA GLY A 54 32.48 -58.50 9.83
C GLY A 54 31.41 -59.05 8.90
N ALA A 55 30.95 -58.12 8.07
CA ALA A 55 30.38 -58.33 6.74
C ALA A 55 29.02 -59.07 6.63
N ARG A 56 27.93 -58.29 6.52
CA ARG A 56 27.05 -58.35 5.34
C ARG A 56 26.22 -57.07 5.16
N ARG A 57 26.42 -56.48 3.97
CA ARG A 57 25.62 -55.50 3.20
C ARG A 57 24.17 -55.30 3.68
N LYS A 58 23.73 -54.06 3.91
CA LYS A 58 23.29 -53.07 2.90
C LYS A 58 22.05 -53.62 2.16
N ASP A 59 20.85 -53.12 2.52
CA ASP A 59 19.61 -53.08 1.69
C ASP A 59 18.30 -52.70 2.47
N ARG A 60 18.34 -51.87 3.53
CA ARG A 60 17.08 -51.41 4.21
C ARG A 60 16.97 -49.92 4.57
N ALA A 61 17.90 -49.08 4.11
CA ALA A 61 17.84 -47.63 4.35
C ALA A 61 17.31 -46.81 3.16
N GLY A 62 17.16 -47.43 1.97
CA GLY A 62 16.75 -46.73 0.74
C GLY A 62 15.24 -46.65 0.49
N LEU A 63 14.42 -47.40 1.23
CA LEU A 63 12.97 -47.49 0.97
C LEU A 63 12.12 -46.59 1.89
N GLN A 64 12.68 -46.08 3.00
CA GLN A 64 11.94 -45.24 3.96
C GLN A 64 11.85 -43.76 3.56
N LEU A 65 12.72 -43.28 2.66
CA LEU A 65 12.67 -41.90 2.17
C LEU A 65 11.63 -41.70 1.04
N ALA A 66 11.25 -42.75 0.31
CA ALA A 66 10.28 -42.64 -0.78
C ALA A 66 8.82 -42.50 -0.27
N ALA A 67 8.48 -43.15 0.84
CA ALA A 67 7.11 -43.13 1.38
C ALA A 67 6.73 -41.76 1.98
N ALA A 68 7.68 -41.07 2.62
CA ALA A 68 7.43 -39.77 3.25
C ALA A 68 7.11 -38.68 2.21
N VAL A 69 7.78 -38.68 1.05
CA VAL A 69 7.56 -37.69 -0.01
C VAL A 69 6.17 -37.84 -0.64
N VAL A 70 5.71 -39.07 -0.86
CA VAL A 70 4.37 -39.34 -1.42
C VAL A 70 3.27 -38.89 -0.47
N LEU A 71 3.44 -39.10 0.83
CA LEU A 71 2.48 -38.66 1.85
C LEU A 71 2.37 -37.14 1.92
N VAL A 72 3.50 -36.42 1.89
CA VAL A 72 3.49 -34.95 1.91
C VAL A 72 2.86 -34.39 0.63
N ALA A 73 3.17 -34.94 -0.54
CA ALA A 73 2.54 -34.53 -1.80
C ALA A 73 1.03 -34.78 -1.79
N GLY A 74 0.58 -35.92 -1.27
CA GLY A 74 -0.83 -36.26 -1.14
C GLY A 74 -1.60 -35.33 -0.19
N VAL A 75 -1.01 -34.99 0.95
CA VAL A 75 -1.61 -34.04 1.91
C VAL A 75 -1.70 -32.65 1.32
N MET A 76 -0.64 -32.17 0.66
CA MET A 76 -0.66 -30.85 -0.01
C MET A 76 -1.70 -30.79 -1.12
N ALA A 77 -1.81 -31.83 -1.95
CA ALA A 77 -2.84 -31.92 -2.99
C ALA A 77 -4.27 -31.98 -2.41
N GLY A 78 -4.47 -32.73 -1.32
CA GLY A 78 -5.75 -32.79 -0.62
C GLY A 78 -6.17 -31.46 -0.01
N LEU A 79 -5.23 -30.75 0.62
CA LEU A 79 -5.47 -29.41 1.17
C LEU A 79 -5.76 -28.36 0.09
N TRP A 80 -5.14 -28.50 -1.10
CA TRP A 80 -5.44 -27.68 -2.28
C TRP A 80 -6.86 -27.94 -2.82
N GLY A 81 -7.26 -29.21 -2.92
CA GLY A 81 -8.62 -29.58 -3.37
C GLY A 81 -9.74 -29.16 -2.42
N MET A 82 -9.43 -28.98 -1.13
CA MET A 82 -10.36 -28.49 -0.11
C MET A 82 -10.32 -26.96 0.09
N GLY A 83 -9.48 -26.23 -0.65
CA GLY A 83 -9.37 -24.77 -0.55
C GLY A 83 -8.80 -24.25 0.78
N LEU A 84 -8.16 -25.10 1.57
CA LEU A 84 -7.50 -24.71 2.84
C LEU A 84 -6.12 -24.07 2.60
N LEU A 85 -5.51 -24.34 1.45
CA LEU A 85 -4.37 -23.60 0.94
C LEU A 85 -4.94 -22.55 -0.01
N GLY A 86 -4.64 -21.27 0.25
CA GLY A 86 -5.20 -20.14 -0.51
C GLY A 86 -5.13 -20.37 -2.01
N THR A 87 -6.16 -19.91 -2.72
CA THR A 87 -6.21 -19.94 -4.17
C THR A 87 -4.91 -19.37 -4.74
N PRO A 88 -4.28 -20.03 -5.73
CA PRO A 88 -3.21 -19.38 -6.47
C PRO A 88 -3.73 -18.03 -7.00
N PRO A 89 -2.89 -16.99 -7.09
CA PRO A 89 -3.28 -15.75 -7.73
C PRO A 89 -3.89 -16.09 -9.08
N ALA A 90 -5.06 -15.50 -9.37
CA ALA A 90 -5.71 -15.67 -10.66
C ALA A 90 -4.65 -15.46 -11.75
N GLU A 91 -4.56 -16.39 -12.71
CA GLU A 91 -3.67 -16.23 -13.87
C GLU A 91 -3.86 -14.81 -14.41
N ASP A 92 -2.74 -14.13 -14.68
CA ASP A 92 -2.66 -12.72 -15.08
C ASP A 92 -3.55 -12.43 -16.29
N GLU A 93 -4.84 -12.19 -16.04
CA GLU A 93 -5.80 -11.80 -17.05
C GLU A 93 -5.37 -10.41 -17.50
N LYS A 94 -4.88 -10.32 -18.75
CA LYS A 94 -4.37 -9.08 -19.30
C LYS A 94 -5.45 -7.99 -19.18
N PRO A 95 -5.10 -6.79 -18.70
CA PRO A 95 -6.01 -5.66 -18.73
C PRO A 95 -6.53 -5.43 -20.14
N VAL A 96 -7.72 -4.83 -20.23
CA VAL A 96 -8.25 -4.34 -21.50
C VAL A 96 -7.21 -3.46 -22.20
N ALA A 97 -7.16 -3.49 -23.52
CA ALA A 97 -6.21 -2.67 -24.26
C ALA A 97 -6.48 -1.17 -24.02
N CYS A 98 -5.41 -0.37 -23.97
CA CYS A 98 -5.54 1.08 -24.05
C CYS A 98 -6.17 1.49 -25.38
N ASP A 99 -7.18 2.36 -25.33
CA ASP A 99 -7.75 2.96 -26.52
C ASP A 99 -6.67 3.73 -27.30
N ALA A 100 -6.80 3.77 -28.62
CA ALA A 100 -5.86 4.49 -29.46
C ALA A 100 -5.92 6.01 -29.17
N ALA A 101 -4.75 6.65 -29.12
CA ALA A 101 -4.68 8.10 -29.05
C ALA A 101 -5.37 8.72 -30.27
N ARG A 102 -6.18 9.75 -30.04
CA ARG A 102 -6.76 10.57 -31.11
C ARG A 102 -5.68 11.49 -31.69
N PRO A 103 -5.82 11.95 -32.94
CA PRO A 103 -4.88 12.91 -33.53
C PRO A 103 -4.74 14.22 -32.74
N THR A 104 -5.76 14.56 -31.95
CA THR A 104 -5.79 15.75 -31.09
C THR A 104 -5.16 15.52 -29.72
N ASP A 105 -4.88 14.28 -29.34
CA ASP A 105 -4.30 13.96 -28.04
C ASP A 105 -2.79 14.29 -28.03
N ARG A 106 -2.29 14.63 -26.84
CA ARG A 106 -0.90 15.03 -26.65
C ARG A 106 0.04 13.81 -26.73
N PRO A 107 1.28 13.99 -27.23
CA PRO A 107 2.27 12.91 -27.24
C PRO A 107 2.57 12.47 -25.80
N GLY A 108 2.80 11.17 -25.60
CA GLY A 108 3.08 10.58 -24.28
C GLY A 108 1.95 9.72 -23.71
N TYR A 109 0.71 9.86 -24.21
CA TYR A 109 -0.42 9.04 -23.76
C TYR A 109 -0.14 7.53 -23.78
N PRO A 110 0.42 6.92 -24.83
CA PRO A 110 0.63 5.48 -24.85
C PRO A 110 1.55 4.98 -23.73
N ALA A 111 2.56 5.75 -23.35
CA ALA A 111 3.48 5.41 -22.28
C ALA A 111 2.81 5.50 -20.90
N LEU A 112 2.07 6.59 -20.63
CA LEU A 112 1.31 6.73 -19.39
C LEU A 112 0.24 5.64 -19.27
N CYS A 113 -0.43 5.30 -20.38
CA CYS A 113 -1.48 4.29 -20.34
C CYS A 113 -0.91 2.91 -20.08
N ALA A 114 0.20 2.55 -20.73
CA ALA A 114 0.90 1.29 -20.44
C ALA A 114 1.37 1.19 -18.97
N ALA A 115 1.80 2.31 -18.37
CA ALA A 115 2.26 2.34 -16.99
C ALA A 115 1.11 2.20 -15.98
N LEU A 116 -0.03 2.87 -16.21
CA LEU A 116 -1.19 2.80 -15.32
C LEU A 116 -2.03 1.54 -15.53
N ASN A 117 -2.27 1.13 -16.77
CA ASN A 117 -3.15 0.01 -17.13
C ASN A 117 -2.45 -1.35 -17.01
N ARG A 118 -2.06 -1.69 -15.78
CA ARG A 118 -1.29 -2.88 -15.41
C ARG A 118 -2.16 -3.98 -14.80
N PRO A 119 -1.78 -5.28 -14.93
CA PRO A 119 -2.58 -6.41 -14.45
C PRO A 119 -2.84 -6.38 -12.93
N ASP A 120 -1.89 -5.86 -12.16
CA ASP A 120 -1.96 -5.73 -10.71
C ASP A 120 -2.59 -4.41 -10.24
N LEU A 121 -3.08 -3.55 -11.14
CA LEU A 121 -3.76 -2.30 -10.78
C LEU A 121 -4.92 -2.52 -9.79
N PRO A 122 -5.82 -3.50 -9.97
CA PRO A 122 -6.91 -3.72 -9.02
C PRO A 122 -6.40 -4.04 -7.61
N ALA A 123 -5.32 -4.81 -7.50
CA ALA A 123 -4.70 -5.13 -6.22
C ALA A 123 -4.05 -3.89 -5.58
N LEU A 124 -3.35 -3.05 -6.35
CA LEU A 124 -2.77 -1.80 -5.87
C LEU A 124 -3.84 -0.85 -5.30
N LEU A 125 -5.00 -0.79 -5.96
CA LEU A 125 -6.16 0.02 -5.56
C LEU A 125 -6.96 -0.58 -4.38
N GLY A 126 -6.57 -1.76 -3.87
CA GLY A 126 -7.27 -2.44 -2.77
C GLY A 126 -8.58 -3.11 -3.18
N THR A 127 -8.78 -3.34 -4.48
CA THR A 127 -9.95 -4.01 -5.07
C THR A 127 -9.49 -5.16 -5.96
N PRO A 128 -8.85 -6.22 -5.43
CA PRO A 128 -8.25 -7.28 -6.24
C PRO A 128 -9.27 -8.05 -7.12
N GLU A 129 -10.53 -8.08 -6.70
CA GLU A 129 -11.64 -8.71 -7.45
C GLU A 129 -12.21 -7.82 -8.56
N ASP A 130 -11.84 -6.54 -8.61
CA ASP A 130 -12.26 -5.66 -9.69
C ASP A 130 -11.43 -5.94 -10.96
N ARG A 131 -12.02 -5.58 -12.10
CA ARG A 131 -11.38 -5.66 -13.41
C ARG A 131 -11.40 -4.29 -14.07
N VAL A 132 -10.38 -4.01 -14.87
CA VAL A 132 -10.35 -2.84 -15.73
C VAL A 132 -11.40 -3.01 -16.83
N THR A 133 -12.28 -2.03 -16.98
CA THR A 133 -13.34 -2.02 -17.98
C THR A 133 -13.02 -1.09 -19.14
N THR A 134 -12.32 0.03 -18.89
CA THR A 134 -11.84 0.95 -19.92
C THR A 134 -10.50 1.57 -19.56
N ALA A 135 -9.69 1.88 -20.56
CA ALA A 135 -8.45 2.62 -20.43
C ALA A 135 -8.30 3.55 -21.62
N HIS A 136 -8.43 4.86 -21.41
CA HIS A 136 -8.53 5.83 -22.50
C HIS A 136 -7.88 7.17 -22.14
N PRO A 137 -7.61 8.04 -23.13
CA PRO A 137 -7.26 9.42 -22.87
C PRO A 137 -8.41 10.07 -22.10
N ALA A 138 -8.12 10.92 -21.12
CA ALA A 138 -9.20 11.60 -20.43
C ALA A 138 -9.96 12.56 -21.38
N PRO A 139 -11.30 12.68 -21.23
CA PRO A 139 -12.13 13.42 -22.17
C PRO A 139 -11.84 14.93 -22.15
N ILE A 140 -11.38 15.46 -21.02
CA ILE A 140 -11.06 16.88 -20.82
C ILE A 140 -9.72 16.96 -20.12
N VAL A 141 -8.76 17.65 -20.74
CA VAL A 141 -7.49 18.02 -20.13
C VAL A 141 -7.30 19.51 -20.32
N PHE A 142 -6.90 20.21 -19.25
CA PHE A 142 -6.62 21.64 -19.32
C PHE A 142 -5.13 21.86 -19.58
N GLY A 143 -4.82 22.84 -20.44
CA GLY A 143 -3.44 23.19 -20.76
C GLY A 143 -2.72 22.17 -21.64
N ASN A 144 -1.46 21.89 -21.31
CA ASN A 144 -0.57 21.05 -22.11
C ASN A 144 -0.33 19.66 -21.51
N ASP A 145 -1.10 19.30 -20.48
CA ASP A 145 -0.90 18.08 -19.71
C ASP A 145 -1.35 16.84 -20.51
N VAL A 146 -0.78 15.68 -20.16
CA VAL A 146 -1.19 14.37 -20.72
C VAL A 146 -1.90 13.62 -19.61
N MET A 147 -3.11 13.13 -19.86
CA MET A 147 -3.91 12.45 -18.84
C MET A 147 -4.50 11.14 -19.37
N VAL A 148 -4.35 10.09 -18.57
CA VAL A 148 -4.93 8.76 -18.78
C VAL A 148 -5.95 8.50 -17.70
N GLU A 149 -7.10 7.97 -18.09
CA GLU A 149 -8.11 7.46 -17.16
C GLU A 149 -8.28 5.95 -17.36
N VAL A 150 -8.18 5.20 -16.27
CA VAL A 150 -8.43 3.76 -16.22
C VAL A 150 -9.61 3.51 -15.28
N ARG A 151 -10.68 2.95 -15.82
CA ARG A 151 -11.90 2.65 -15.06
C ARG A 151 -11.92 1.18 -14.70
N LEU A 152 -12.20 0.92 -13.44
CA LEU A 152 -12.59 -0.37 -12.91
C LEU A 152 -14.08 -0.32 -12.57
N LYS A 153 -14.63 -1.46 -12.14
CA LYS A 153 -16.04 -1.57 -11.77
C LYS A 153 -16.46 -0.56 -10.69
N SER A 154 -15.65 -0.38 -9.65
CA SER A 154 -16.00 0.49 -8.51
C SER A 154 -15.08 1.70 -8.32
N THR A 155 -13.94 1.70 -9.00
CA THR A 155 -12.85 2.67 -8.80
C THR A 155 -12.40 3.24 -10.14
N VAL A 156 -12.03 4.51 -10.15
CA VAL A 156 -11.39 5.16 -11.29
C VAL A 156 -10.02 5.65 -10.83
N ALA A 157 -9.00 5.36 -11.63
CA ALA A 157 -7.64 5.82 -11.43
C ALA A 157 -7.20 6.65 -12.63
N THR A 158 -6.52 7.75 -12.36
CA THR A 158 -6.01 8.69 -13.35
C THR A 158 -4.54 8.92 -13.09
N LEU A 159 -3.77 9.02 -14.18
CA LEU A 159 -2.37 9.41 -14.17
C LEU A 159 -2.18 10.59 -15.12
N MET A 160 -1.54 11.64 -14.63
CA MET A 160 -1.24 12.85 -15.37
C MET A 160 0.27 13.13 -15.39
N ASP A 161 0.78 13.55 -16.55
CA ASP A 161 2.04 14.24 -16.68
C ASP A 161 1.74 15.74 -16.70
N SER A 162 1.93 16.41 -15.56
CA SER A 162 1.44 17.77 -15.31
C SER A 162 2.56 18.81 -15.30
N ASN A 163 2.21 20.00 -15.79
CA ASN A 163 3.03 21.20 -15.63
C ASN A 163 2.81 21.91 -14.30
N THR A 164 1.82 21.48 -13.51
CA THR A 164 1.60 22.04 -12.17
C THR A 164 2.58 21.39 -11.19
N SER A 165 3.45 22.20 -10.61
CA SER A 165 4.51 21.70 -9.74
C SER A 165 4.00 21.37 -8.32
N VAL A 166 4.84 20.67 -7.54
CA VAL A 166 4.55 20.41 -6.13
C VAL A 166 4.52 21.73 -5.35
N GLU A 167 5.40 22.67 -5.67
CA GLU A 167 5.41 24.01 -5.08
C GLU A 167 4.14 24.80 -5.41
N ASP A 168 3.66 24.74 -6.66
CA ASP A 168 2.41 25.38 -7.06
C ASP A 168 1.23 24.83 -6.25
N MET A 169 1.16 23.51 -6.09
CA MET A 169 0.10 22.87 -5.29
C MET A 169 0.11 23.30 -3.82
N LEU A 170 1.29 23.34 -3.21
CA LEU A 170 1.44 23.78 -1.82
C LEU A 170 1.20 25.28 -1.65
N GLY A 171 1.45 26.06 -2.70
CA GLY A 171 1.24 27.50 -2.73
C GLY A 171 -0.22 27.92 -2.94
N MET A 172 -1.12 26.99 -3.29
CA MET A 172 -2.53 27.25 -3.58
C MET A 172 -3.44 26.89 -2.40
N PRO A 173 -3.91 27.88 -1.60
CA PRO A 173 -4.65 27.62 -0.36
C PRO A 173 -5.97 26.87 -0.57
N GLN A 174 -6.59 26.99 -1.75
CA GLN A 174 -7.87 26.35 -2.04
C GLN A 174 -7.82 24.82 -2.08
N PHE A 175 -6.63 24.23 -2.32
CA PHE A 175 -6.47 22.78 -2.37
C PHE A 175 -6.18 22.17 -0.99
N PHE A 176 -5.84 22.99 0.01
CA PHE A 176 -5.44 22.52 1.35
C PHE A 176 -4.40 21.39 1.28
N ALA A 177 -3.47 21.50 0.32
CA ALA A 177 -2.48 20.48 0.05
C ALA A 177 -1.54 20.30 1.23
N LYS A 178 -1.19 19.04 1.53
CA LYS A 178 -0.25 18.67 2.57
C LYS A 178 1.05 18.15 1.94
N PRO A 179 2.22 18.62 2.41
CA PRO A 179 3.49 18.10 1.92
C PRO A 179 3.64 16.61 2.24
N ALA A 180 4.28 15.89 1.34
CA ALA A 180 4.56 14.46 1.43
C ALA A 180 5.89 14.14 0.75
N THR A 181 6.27 12.86 0.76
CA THR A 181 7.46 12.36 0.05
C THR A 181 7.14 10.98 -0.50
N VAL A 182 7.55 10.73 -1.75
CA VAL A 182 7.36 9.44 -2.42
C VAL A 182 8.68 9.07 -3.11
N LEU A 183 9.24 7.91 -2.78
CA LEU A 183 10.52 7.44 -3.34
C LEU A 183 11.67 8.46 -3.25
N GLY A 184 11.68 9.31 -2.22
CA GLY A 184 12.68 10.38 -2.05
C GLY A 184 12.40 11.67 -2.84
N HIS A 185 11.26 11.76 -3.53
CA HIS A 185 10.85 12.95 -4.27
C HIS A 185 9.89 13.81 -3.44
N PRO A 186 9.98 15.15 -3.54
CA PRO A 186 8.96 16.05 -3.03
C PRO A 186 7.58 15.70 -3.60
N ALA A 187 6.57 15.71 -2.73
CA ALA A 187 5.20 15.42 -3.12
C ALA A 187 4.20 16.28 -2.34
N ALA A 188 2.96 16.35 -2.85
CA ALA A 188 1.83 16.97 -2.19
C ALA A 188 0.60 16.08 -2.30
N THR A 189 -0.15 15.93 -1.20
CA THR A 189 -1.43 15.23 -1.17
C THR A 189 -2.56 16.20 -0.93
N TYR A 190 -3.68 16.01 -1.62
CA TYR A 190 -4.85 16.86 -1.42
C TYR A 190 -6.14 16.14 -1.79
N TRP A 191 -7.26 16.78 -1.43
CA TRP A 191 -8.60 16.31 -1.72
C TRP A 191 -9.30 17.24 -2.68
N SER A 192 -10.05 16.67 -3.61
CA SER A 192 -10.95 17.42 -4.47
C SER A 192 -12.20 16.59 -4.75
N ASN A 193 -12.98 16.99 -5.73
CA ASN A 193 -14.11 16.23 -6.23
C ASN A 193 -13.91 16.01 -7.72
N ALA A 194 -14.28 14.83 -8.22
CA ALA A 194 -14.27 14.57 -9.65
C ALA A 194 -15.15 15.61 -10.35
N MET A 195 -14.62 16.23 -11.40
CA MET A 195 -15.34 17.27 -12.13
C MET A 195 -16.52 16.66 -12.89
N PRO A 196 -17.69 17.31 -12.89
CA PRO A 196 -18.79 16.89 -13.75
C PRO A 196 -18.38 17.04 -15.21
N LEU A 197 -18.77 16.08 -16.05
CA LEU A 197 -18.48 16.11 -17.49
C LEU A 197 -19.07 17.35 -18.19
N ILE A 198 -20.19 17.88 -17.66
CA ILE A 198 -20.82 19.11 -18.13
C ILE A 198 -20.78 20.13 -16.98
N PRO A 199 -19.90 21.13 -17.04
CA PRO A 199 -19.90 22.22 -16.07
C PRO A 199 -21.16 23.08 -16.24
N GLY A 200 -21.72 23.55 -15.12
CA GLY A 200 -22.92 24.38 -15.10
C GLY A 200 -23.30 24.79 -13.68
N PRO A 201 -24.15 25.81 -13.50
CA PRO A 201 -24.55 26.31 -12.19
C PRO A 201 -25.23 25.24 -11.31
N ASP A 202 -25.88 24.25 -11.94
CA ASP A 202 -26.53 23.13 -11.27
C ASP A 202 -25.70 21.83 -11.30
N ALA A 203 -24.46 21.90 -11.80
CA ALA A 203 -23.61 20.72 -11.91
C ALA A 203 -23.20 20.26 -10.51
N LYS A 204 -23.66 19.07 -10.13
CA LYS A 204 -23.27 18.47 -8.86
C LYS A 204 -21.80 18.09 -8.91
N ALA A 205 -21.08 18.38 -7.83
CA ALA A 205 -19.74 17.85 -7.63
C ALA A 205 -19.78 16.32 -7.75
N GLY A 206 -18.81 15.75 -8.47
CA GLY A 206 -18.64 14.30 -8.54
C GLY A 206 -18.12 13.72 -7.23
N PRO A 207 -17.83 12.41 -7.19
CA PRO A 207 -17.27 11.76 -6.01
C PRO A 207 -15.99 12.43 -5.51
N ALA A 208 -15.76 12.40 -4.19
CA ALA A 208 -14.52 12.89 -3.61
C ALA A 208 -13.32 12.10 -4.15
N THR A 209 -12.25 12.81 -4.49
CA THR A 209 -11.01 12.26 -5.02
C THR A 209 -9.89 12.34 -3.99
N ARG A 210 -8.97 11.38 -4.07
CA ARG A 210 -7.62 11.51 -3.51
C ARG A 210 -6.67 11.84 -4.63
N ASN A 211 -5.78 12.80 -4.36
CA ASN A 211 -4.82 13.28 -5.32
C ASN A 211 -3.42 13.28 -4.68
N LEU A 212 -2.43 12.88 -5.46
CA LEU A 212 -1.02 12.87 -5.09
C LEU A 212 -0.21 13.42 -6.26
N VAL A 213 0.45 14.54 -6.04
CA VAL A 213 1.38 15.18 -6.98
C VAL A 213 2.80 14.88 -6.55
N VAL A 214 3.64 14.36 -7.45
CA VAL A 214 5.02 13.96 -7.16
C VAL A 214 5.95 14.59 -8.20
N ALA A 215 6.99 15.30 -7.73
CA ALA A 215 7.98 15.90 -8.62
C ALA A 215 8.71 14.81 -9.43
N GLN A 216 8.97 15.05 -10.72
CA GLN A 216 9.72 14.11 -11.57
C GLN A 216 11.21 14.07 -11.24
N ASP A 217 11.74 15.21 -10.79
CA ASP A 217 13.12 15.37 -10.33
C ASP A 217 13.10 15.60 -8.81
N PRO A 218 13.82 14.78 -8.01
CA PRO A 218 13.86 14.94 -6.56
C PRO A 218 14.47 16.28 -6.12
N LYS A 219 15.21 16.95 -7.00
CA LYS A 219 15.89 18.24 -6.76
C LYS A 219 15.14 19.44 -7.35
N ALA A 220 14.05 19.23 -8.09
CA ALA A 220 13.27 20.31 -8.70
C ALA A 220 11.78 20.24 -8.31
N PRO A 221 11.44 20.53 -7.03
CA PRO A 221 10.05 20.57 -6.57
C PRO A 221 9.15 21.56 -7.33
N GLY A 222 9.71 22.64 -7.88
CA GLY A 222 9.05 23.59 -8.79
C GLY A 222 9.06 23.18 -10.27
N GLY A 223 9.52 21.98 -10.60
CA GLY A 223 9.58 21.44 -11.96
C GLY A 223 8.32 20.67 -12.38
N ARG A 224 8.47 19.82 -13.40
CA ARG A 224 7.38 18.93 -13.85
C ARG A 224 7.02 17.92 -12.76
N ALA A 225 5.76 17.51 -12.73
CA ALA A 225 5.26 16.55 -11.77
C ALA A 225 4.38 15.48 -12.45
N TYR A 226 4.25 14.33 -11.81
CA TYR A 226 3.16 13.40 -12.09
C TYR A 226 2.07 13.58 -11.06
N GLU A 227 0.81 13.48 -11.48
CA GLU A 227 -0.33 13.50 -10.57
C GLU A 227 -1.14 12.20 -10.71
N PHE A 228 -1.39 11.57 -9.56
CA PHE A 228 -2.28 10.43 -9.43
C PHE A 228 -3.59 10.92 -8.83
N VAL A 229 -4.71 10.53 -9.44
CA VAL A 229 -6.05 10.77 -8.90
C VAL A 229 -6.78 9.45 -8.79
N VAL A 230 -7.36 9.18 -7.63
CA VAL A 230 -8.21 7.99 -7.41
C VAL A 230 -9.52 8.42 -6.79
N PHE A 231 -10.63 7.90 -7.30
CA PHE A 231 -11.94 8.05 -6.67
C PHE A 231 -12.78 6.80 -6.85
N ARG A 232 -13.76 6.64 -5.97
CA ARG A 232 -14.70 5.52 -6.03
C ARG A 232 -16.06 5.98 -6.51
N GLN A 233 -16.66 5.20 -7.41
CA GLN A 233 -17.99 5.48 -7.94
C GLN A 233 -19.11 5.23 -6.92
N ASP A 234 -18.85 4.40 -5.91
CA ASP A 234 -19.78 4.11 -4.83
C ASP A 234 -19.76 5.14 -3.68
N GLY A 235 -19.02 6.24 -3.84
CA GLY A 235 -18.97 7.34 -2.88
C GLY A 235 -18.16 7.06 -1.61
N ARG A 236 -17.57 5.87 -1.46
CA ARG A 236 -16.63 5.60 -0.36
C ARG A 236 -15.32 6.35 -0.59
N SER A 237 -14.59 6.61 0.50
CA SER A 237 -13.25 7.18 0.40
C SER A 237 -12.29 6.19 -0.27
N PRO A 238 -11.45 6.64 -1.21
CA PRO A 238 -10.28 5.88 -1.64
C PRO A 238 -9.35 5.59 -0.45
N ASP A 239 -8.63 4.47 -0.53
CA ASP A 239 -7.57 4.12 0.43
C ASP A 239 -6.38 5.06 0.25
N GLU A 240 -5.97 5.74 1.32
CA GLU A 240 -4.83 6.68 1.29
C GLU A 240 -3.51 5.97 1.04
N ALA A 241 -3.36 4.73 1.52
CA ALA A 241 -2.17 3.93 1.27
C ALA A 241 -2.13 3.41 -0.18
N ALA A 242 -3.29 3.32 -0.87
CA ALA A 242 -3.34 2.89 -2.26
C ALA A 242 -2.64 3.87 -3.20
N LEU A 243 -2.74 5.19 -2.97
CA LEU A 243 -2.05 6.17 -3.80
C LEU A 243 -0.54 6.04 -3.69
N ASN A 244 0.00 5.82 -2.49
CA ASN A 244 1.43 5.62 -2.30
C ASN A 244 1.90 4.32 -2.97
N ARG A 245 1.20 3.19 -2.77
CA ARG A 245 1.55 1.92 -3.45
C ARG A 245 1.51 2.08 -4.97
N LEU A 246 0.48 2.76 -5.49
CA LEU A 246 0.33 3.03 -6.91
C LEU A 246 1.51 3.86 -7.43
N ALA A 247 1.83 4.96 -6.74
CA ALA A 247 2.93 5.85 -7.12
C ALA A 247 4.29 5.16 -7.04
N GLU A 248 4.59 4.48 -5.93
CA GLU A 248 5.85 3.75 -5.74
C GLU A 248 6.09 2.70 -6.83
N THR A 249 5.01 2.06 -7.31
CA THR A 249 5.13 1.03 -8.33
C THR A 249 5.18 1.61 -9.75
N ILE A 250 4.44 2.68 -10.03
CA ILE A 250 4.32 3.24 -11.38
C ILE A 250 5.43 4.24 -11.69
N LEU A 251 5.77 5.14 -10.78
CA LEU A 251 6.72 6.25 -11.02
C LEU A 251 8.05 5.79 -11.63
N PRO A 252 8.70 4.71 -11.16
CA PRO A 252 9.97 4.25 -11.74
C PRO A 252 9.89 3.81 -13.22
N THR A 253 8.68 3.57 -13.72
CA THR A 253 8.44 3.12 -15.10
C THR A 253 8.09 4.27 -16.04
N LEU A 254 7.89 5.49 -15.52
CA LEU A 254 7.40 6.62 -16.30
C LEU A 254 8.51 7.35 -17.07
N PRO A 255 8.21 7.84 -18.28
CA PRO A 255 9.18 8.58 -19.09
C PRO A 255 9.45 9.97 -18.52
N GLY A 256 10.67 10.22 -18.08
CA GLY A 256 11.08 11.50 -17.46
C GLY A 256 11.30 11.42 -15.95
N TRP A 257 11.03 10.28 -15.33
CA TRP A 257 11.38 10.03 -13.93
C TRP A 257 12.91 10.03 -13.72
N ILE A 258 13.37 10.79 -12.72
CA ILE A 258 14.79 10.87 -12.33
C ILE A 258 14.93 10.20 -10.96
N PRO A 259 15.59 9.03 -10.84
CA PRO A 259 15.73 8.36 -9.55
C PRO A 259 16.38 9.25 -8.48
N ALA A 260 15.87 9.18 -7.26
CA ALA A 260 16.52 9.76 -6.09
C ALA A 260 17.91 9.11 -5.85
N PRO A 261 18.92 9.91 -5.47
CA PRO A 261 20.27 9.43 -5.19
C PRO A 261 20.38 8.59 -3.91
#